data_AF-A0A5C7M7A2-F1
#
_entry.id   AF-A0A5C7M7A2-F1
#
_cell.length_a   1.000
_cell.length_b   1.000
_cell.length_c   1.000
_cell.angle_alpha   90.00
_cell.angle_beta   90.00
_cell.angle_gamma   90.00
#
_symmetry.space_group_name_H-M   'P 1'
#
loop_
_entity.id
_entity.type
_entity.pdbx_description
1 polymer ?
#
loop_
_entity_poly.entity_id
_entity_poly.type
_entity_poly.pdbx_seq_one_letter_code
_entity_poly.pdbx_strand_id
1 'polypeptide(L)'
;MAVDNLIIRDLPRLSWMGLPTPPYDVVTGDIRNELAPRRIPYVDGAVHDPTGREPYAMTARLLFVNSLFNTTGVRLFPELWEQWRITFDGGPGDFTHPILGRMRARVEAAKPVLDAKMTGGIIVDVTWVETVEDPSLPSYLEVLQLDPGTLATKADAAAALYGVSVPDGFPYGGLSDAVSEVRGLSFSLDPTVVAILDTILVAAALMIDLLDIGRYPARIAAYDILLAFWDSIRLMKSRIRSAGRPTAREVLRNDTTLDQFARAHGNEMFEVMALNPGAIRSPVVRRGTTLTYYAAA
;
A
#
# COMPACT_ATOMS: atom_id res chain seq x y z
N MET A 1 3.75 1.69 -39.38
CA MET A 1 2.44 1.89 -38.73
C MET A 1 2.70 2.36 -37.32
N ALA A 2 2.26 3.57 -36.99
CA ALA A 2 2.38 4.10 -35.63
C ALA A 2 1.53 3.22 -34.70
N VAL A 3 2.11 2.83 -33.57
CA VAL A 3 1.42 2.03 -32.53
C VAL A 3 0.47 2.98 -31.83
N ASP A 4 -0.83 2.78 -32.03
CA ASP A 4 -1.89 3.50 -31.34
C ASP A 4 -1.71 3.36 -29.82
N ASN A 5 -1.36 4.49 -29.18
CA ASN A 5 -1.82 4.91 -27.85
C ASN A 5 -1.93 3.81 -26.78
N LEU A 6 -0.81 3.55 -26.08
CA LEU A 6 -0.76 3.01 -24.72
C LEU A 6 -1.37 4.04 -23.73
N ILE A 7 -2.66 4.34 -23.88
CA ILE A 7 -3.44 5.07 -22.88
C ILE A 7 -3.95 4.01 -21.91
N ILE A 8 -3.25 3.83 -20.79
CA ILE A 8 -3.72 3.26 -19.52
C ILE A 8 -4.83 2.19 -19.70
N ARG A 9 -4.48 1.01 -20.23
CA ARG A 9 -5.48 -0.05 -20.52
C ARG A 9 -5.65 -1.08 -19.39
N ASP A 10 -4.67 -1.18 -18.49
CA ASP A 10 -4.55 -2.28 -17.52
C ASP A 10 -4.65 -1.86 -16.04
N LEU A 11 -5.02 -0.61 -15.74
CA LEU A 11 -5.22 -0.23 -14.34
C LEU A 11 -6.47 -0.92 -13.79
N PRO A 12 -6.40 -1.45 -12.55
CA PRO A 12 -7.57 -2.03 -11.89
C PRO A 12 -8.70 -1.01 -11.82
N ARG A 13 -9.92 -1.47 -12.07
CA ARG A 13 -11.10 -0.61 -12.00
C ARG A 13 -11.30 -0.09 -10.58
N LEU A 14 -11.74 1.16 -10.49
CA LEU A 14 -12.16 1.76 -9.24
C LEU A 14 -13.35 0.95 -8.69
N SER A 15 -13.35 0.69 -7.40
CA SER A 15 -14.45 -0.01 -6.73
C SER A 15 -14.68 0.54 -5.33
N TRP A 16 -15.93 0.51 -4.91
CA TRP A 16 -16.38 0.97 -3.60
C TRP A 16 -17.23 -0.11 -2.94
N MET A 17 -16.83 -0.57 -1.75
CA MET A 17 -17.49 -1.67 -1.02
C MET A 17 -17.69 -2.93 -1.89
N GLY A 18 -16.73 -3.23 -2.76
CA GLY A 18 -16.80 -4.34 -3.71
C GLY A 18 -17.70 -4.10 -4.92
N LEU A 19 -18.41 -2.98 -5.01
CA LEU A 19 -19.17 -2.59 -6.20
C LEU A 19 -18.23 -1.99 -7.25
N PRO A 20 -18.18 -2.54 -8.47
CA PRO A 20 -17.42 -1.93 -9.55
C PRO A 20 -18.08 -0.61 -9.95
N THR A 21 -17.27 0.41 -10.24
CA THR A 21 -17.81 1.70 -10.67
C THR A 21 -18.42 1.62 -12.06
N PRO A 22 -19.46 2.43 -12.34
CA PRO A 22 -19.84 2.71 -13.72
C PRO A 22 -18.67 3.37 -14.47
N PRO A 23 -18.76 3.52 -15.81
CA PRO A 23 -17.82 4.34 -16.55
C PRO A 23 -17.65 5.71 -15.89
N TYR A 24 -16.41 6.14 -15.74
CA TYR A 24 -16.04 7.40 -15.14
C TYR A 24 -15.11 8.16 -16.08
N ASP A 25 -15.22 9.49 -16.05
CA ASP A 25 -14.49 10.38 -16.96
C ASP A 25 -13.10 10.71 -16.39
N VAL A 26 -13.07 11.30 -15.20
CA VAL A 26 -11.85 11.71 -14.51
C VAL A 26 -11.91 11.26 -13.06
N VAL A 27 -10.78 10.73 -12.57
CA VAL A 27 -10.51 10.54 -11.15
C VAL A 27 -9.40 11.50 -10.77
N THR A 28 -9.69 12.45 -9.90
CA THR A 28 -8.71 13.36 -9.32
C THR A 28 -8.42 12.93 -7.90
N GLY A 29 -7.16 13.01 -7.48
CA GLY A 29 -6.79 12.86 -6.08
C GLY A 29 -5.68 13.83 -5.73
N ASP A 30 -5.80 14.42 -4.56
CA ASP A 30 -4.90 15.45 -4.08
C ASP A 30 -3.98 14.86 -3.01
N ILE A 31 -2.68 14.78 -3.30
CA ILE A 31 -1.67 14.44 -2.29
C ILE A 31 -1.30 15.72 -1.57
N ARG A 32 -1.76 15.84 -0.32
CA ARG A 32 -1.48 16.99 0.55
C ARG A 32 -0.81 16.54 1.83
N ASN A 33 0.05 17.40 2.36
CA ASN A 33 0.70 17.21 3.65
C ASN A 33 0.20 18.29 4.60
N GLU A 34 -0.02 17.90 5.84
CA GLU A 34 -0.38 18.84 6.88
C GLU A 34 0.91 19.52 7.35
N LEU A 35 0.98 20.83 7.12
CA LEU A 35 2.17 21.64 7.35
C LEU A 35 1.80 22.82 8.26
N ALA A 36 2.03 22.67 9.56
CA ALA A 36 1.73 23.73 10.53
C ALA A 36 2.69 24.93 10.30
N PRO A 37 2.18 26.13 9.97
CA PRO A 37 3.04 27.27 9.68
C PRO A 37 3.49 27.97 10.97
N ARG A 38 4.80 28.11 11.14
CA ARG A 38 5.46 28.91 12.18
C ARG A 38 6.06 30.17 11.56
N ARG A 39 5.48 31.32 11.89
CA ARG A 39 5.99 32.62 11.44
C ARG A 39 7.09 33.11 12.37
N ILE A 40 8.21 33.54 11.80
CA ILE A 40 9.30 34.19 12.54
C ILE A 40 9.02 35.70 12.49
N PRO A 41 9.02 36.41 13.64
CA PRO A 41 8.82 37.86 13.64
C PRO A 41 9.80 38.57 12.70
N TYR A 42 9.29 39.51 11.91
CA TYR A 42 10.07 40.36 11.00
C TYR A 42 10.77 39.64 9.82
N VAL A 43 10.40 38.39 9.54
CA VAL A 43 10.86 37.66 8.35
C VAL A 43 9.66 37.34 7.47
N ASP A 44 9.71 37.74 6.21
CA ASP A 44 8.70 37.39 5.22
C ASP A 44 8.82 35.91 4.86
N GLY A 45 7.93 35.10 5.41
CA GLY A 45 7.90 33.66 5.20
C GLY A 45 7.39 32.89 6.42
N ALA A 46 7.08 31.61 6.24
CA ALA A 46 6.77 30.70 7.32
C ALA A 46 7.70 29.49 7.24
N VAL A 47 8.19 29.05 8.39
CA VAL A 47 8.80 27.72 8.54
C VAL A 47 7.66 26.74 8.79
N HIS A 48 7.67 25.58 8.14
CA HIS A 48 6.61 24.58 8.30
C HIS A 48 7.10 23.41 9.12
N ASP A 49 6.35 23.06 10.16
CA ASP A 49 6.57 21.82 10.90
C ASP A 49 5.76 20.70 10.23
N PRO A 50 6.38 19.55 9.87
CA PRO A 50 5.67 18.44 9.25
C PRO A 50 4.81 17.74 10.30
N THR A 51 3.48 17.91 10.25
CA THR A 51 2.55 17.32 11.23
C THR A 51 1.91 16.02 10.74
N GLY A 52 2.07 15.69 9.47
CA GLY A 52 1.63 14.43 8.91
C GLY A 52 1.17 14.57 7.46
N ARG A 53 0.57 13.50 6.94
CA ARG A 53 -0.09 13.49 5.64
C ARG A 53 -1.57 13.84 5.86
N GLU A 54 -2.12 14.74 5.05
CA GLU A 54 -3.56 14.97 5.08
C GLU A 54 -4.29 13.72 4.55
N PRO A 55 -5.48 13.39 5.08
CA PRO A 55 -6.30 12.31 4.53
C PRO A 55 -6.46 12.47 3.03
N TYR A 56 -6.16 11.42 2.27
CA TYR A 56 -6.21 11.50 0.81
C TYR A 56 -7.66 11.66 0.36
N ALA A 57 -7.96 12.80 -0.26
CA ALA A 57 -9.27 13.10 -0.84
C ALA A 57 -9.27 12.75 -2.32
N MET A 58 -10.31 12.05 -2.76
CA MET A 58 -10.47 11.55 -4.11
C MET A 58 -11.83 11.93 -4.65
N THR A 59 -11.87 12.50 -5.85
CA THR A 59 -13.12 12.81 -6.53
C THR A 59 -13.19 12.08 -7.86
N ALA A 60 -14.28 11.34 -8.10
CA ALA A 60 -14.55 10.72 -9.39
C ALA A 60 -15.91 11.15 -9.93
N ARG A 61 -15.95 11.38 -11.24
CA ARG A 61 -17.18 11.69 -11.98
C ARG A 61 -17.76 10.43 -12.57
N LEU A 62 -18.79 9.88 -11.93
CA LEU A 62 -19.45 8.63 -12.29
C LEU A 62 -20.63 8.87 -13.26
N LEU A 63 -20.72 8.08 -14.33
CA LEU A 63 -21.74 8.23 -15.37
C LEU A 63 -22.79 7.11 -15.27
N PHE A 64 -24.00 7.44 -14.81
CA PHE A 64 -25.11 6.50 -14.74
C PHE A 64 -26.07 6.74 -15.90
N VAL A 65 -25.84 6.07 -17.04
CA VAL A 65 -26.61 6.24 -18.27
C VAL A 65 -27.50 5.02 -18.54
N ASN A 66 -28.78 5.25 -18.80
CA ASN A 66 -29.83 4.25 -18.99
C ASN A 66 -29.55 3.29 -20.16
N SER A 67 -28.86 3.74 -21.21
CA SER A 67 -28.52 2.93 -22.38
C SER A 67 -27.27 2.05 -22.20
N LEU A 68 -26.59 2.15 -21.06
CA LEU A 68 -25.37 1.40 -20.79
C LEU A 68 -25.62 0.31 -19.74
N PHE A 69 -24.81 -0.75 -19.85
CA PHE A 69 -24.83 -1.89 -18.95
C PHE A 69 -23.45 -2.04 -18.32
N ASN A 70 -23.42 -2.53 -17.07
CA ASN A 70 -22.18 -2.91 -16.44
C ASN A 70 -21.65 -4.24 -17.02
N THR A 71 -20.48 -4.66 -16.56
CA THR A 71 -19.83 -5.92 -17.01
C THR A 71 -20.66 -7.18 -16.71
N THR A 72 -21.62 -7.10 -15.79
CA THR A 72 -22.51 -8.20 -15.39
C THR A 72 -23.90 -8.10 -16.07
N GLY A 73 -24.09 -7.18 -17.02
CA GLY A 73 -25.35 -7.01 -17.75
C GLY A 73 -26.45 -6.24 -17.01
N VAL A 74 -26.17 -5.65 -15.84
CA VAL A 74 -27.10 -4.81 -15.07
C VAL A 74 -27.12 -3.41 -15.66
N ARG A 75 -28.31 -2.81 -15.74
CA ARG A 75 -28.46 -1.46 -16.31
C ARG A 75 -27.84 -0.42 -15.37
N LEU A 76 -27.06 0.53 -15.91
CA LEU A 76 -26.41 1.53 -15.05
C LEU A 76 -27.44 2.45 -14.37
N PHE A 77 -28.55 2.75 -15.04
CA PHE A 77 -29.65 3.53 -14.46
C PHE A 77 -31.00 2.90 -14.80
N PRO A 78 -31.92 2.70 -13.84
CA PRO A 78 -31.85 3.10 -12.43
C PRO A 78 -31.22 2.03 -11.51
N GLU A 79 -30.99 0.80 -11.98
CA GLU A 79 -30.68 -0.36 -11.12
C GLU A 79 -29.36 -0.21 -10.36
N LEU A 80 -28.24 0.01 -11.07
CA LEU A 80 -26.94 0.20 -10.42
C LEU A 80 -26.90 1.49 -9.58
N TRP A 81 -27.60 2.54 -10.03
CA TRP A 81 -27.72 3.78 -9.27
C TRP A 81 -28.36 3.57 -7.90
N GLU A 82 -29.45 2.82 -7.78
CA GLU A 82 -30.09 2.55 -6.49
C GLU A 82 -29.17 1.76 -5.55
N GLN A 83 -28.37 0.84 -6.08
CA GLN A 83 -27.37 0.12 -5.28
C GLN A 83 -26.30 1.08 -4.75
N TRP A 84 -25.79 1.96 -5.60
CA TRP A 84 -24.80 2.96 -5.22
C TRP A 84 -25.35 3.99 -4.23
N ARG A 85 -26.61 4.42 -4.40
CA ARG A 85 -27.27 5.38 -3.51
C ARG A 85 -27.30 4.91 -2.06
N ILE A 86 -27.48 3.62 -1.82
CA ILE A 86 -27.48 3.02 -0.48
C ILE A 86 -26.09 3.11 0.16
N THR A 87 -25.02 3.03 -0.64
CA THR A 87 -23.63 3.09 -0.15
C THR A 87 -23.13 4.51 0.19
N PHE A 88 -23.96 5.54 0.02
CA PHE A 88 -23.64 6.93 0.34
C PHE A 88 -24.10 7.34 1.75
N ASP A 89 -24.24 6.38 2.67
CA ASP A 89 -24.67 6.58 4.05
C ASP A 89 -23.61 7.24 4.96
N GLY A 90 -22.39 7.47 4.45
CA GLY A 90 -21.26 8.03 5.19
C GLY A 90 -20.51 7.00 6.05
N GLY A 91 -20.87 5.73 5.92
CA GLY A 91 -20.18 4.62 6.54
C GLY A 91 -18.75 4.43 5.97
N PRO A 92 -17.81 3.92 6.80
CA PRO A 92 -16.50 3.54 6.31
C PRO A 92 -16.60 2.29 5.42
N GLY A 93 -15.87 2.30 4.31
CA GLY A 93 -15.92 1.25 3.29
C GLY A 93 -14.55 0.96 2.70
N ASP A 94 -14.44 -0.22 2.08
CA ASP A 94 -13.26 -0.59 1.30
C ASP A 94 -13.31 0.11 -0.05
N PHE A 95 -12.26 0.86 -0.36
CA PHE A 95 -12.10 1.57 -1.61
C PHE A 95 -10.89 1.02 -2.35
N THR A 96 -11.04 0.68 -3.64
CA THR A 96 -9.90 0.29 -4.48
C THR A 96 -9.60 1.41 -5.46
N HIS A 97 -8.50 2.13 -5.25
CA HIS A 97 -7.96 3.10 -6.19
C HIS A 97 -7.22 2.37 -7.32
N PRO A 98 -7.39 2.79 -8.58
CA PRO A 98 -6.63 2.29 -9.73
C PRO A 98 -5.09 2.34 -9.59
N ILE A 99 -4.54 3.26 -8.80
CA ILE A 99 -3.09 3.53 -8.68
C ILE A 99 -2.62 3.21 -7.25
N LEU A 100 -3.31 3.78 -6.26
CA LEU A 100 -2.94 3.62 -4.84
C LEU A 100 -3.43 2.31 -4.22
N GLY A 101 -4.14 1.46 -4.96
CA GLY A 101 -4.63 0.19 -4.44
C GLY A 101 -5.75 0.35 -3.41
N ARG A 102 -5.85 -0.61 -2.50
CA ARG A 102 -6.94 -0.68 -1.52
C ARG A 102 -6.67 0.27 -0.36
N MET A 103 -7.70 1.00 0.06
CA MET A 103 -7.67 1.86 1.24
C MET A 103 -9.04 1.86 1.91
N ARG A 104 -9.07 2.22 3.19
CA ARG A 104 -10.32 2.56 3.86
C ARG A 104 -10.66 4.01 3.58
N ALA A 105 -11.87 4.25 3.11
CA ALA A 105 -12.37 5.59 2.87
C ALA A 105 -13.80 5.76 3.41
N ARG A 106 -14.28 7.00 3.43
CA ARG A 106 -15.69 7.37 3.61
C ARG A 106 -16.11 8.26 2.46
N VAL A 107 -17.39 8.20 2.11
CA VAL A 107 -17.97 9.15 1.17
C VAL A 107 -18.20 10.47 1.91
N GLU A 108 -17.48 11.51 1.51
CA GLU A 108 -17.67 12.87 2.04
C GLU A 108 -18.86 13.55 1.37
N ALA A 109 -18.96 13.40 0.04
CA ALA A 109 -20.04 14.00 -0.74
C ALA A 109 -20.37 13.15 -1.97
N ALA A 110 -21.65 13.02 -2.27
CA ALA A 110 -22.15 12.51 -3.55
C ALA A 110 -23.10 13.55 -4.14
N LYS A 111 -22.75 14.15 -5.28
CA LYS A 111 -23.50 15.22 -5.93
C LYS A 111 -24.11 14.72 -7.23
N PRO A 112 -25.35 14.20 -7.22
CA PRO A 112 -26.05 13.86 -8.45
C PRO A 112 -26.44 15.14 -9.20
N VAL A 113 -25.92 15.28 -10.41
CA VAL A 113 -26.23 16.36 -11.34
C VAL A 113 -27.23 15.84 -12.36
N LEU A 114 -28.42 16.43 -12.36
CA LEU A 114 -29.42 16.22 -13.39
C LEU A 114 -29.34 17.39 -14.38
N ASP A 115 -28.75 17.15 -15.55
CA ASP A 115 -28.70 18.12 -16.64
C ASP A 115 -29.88 17.87 -17.60
N ALA A 116 -30.67 18.90 -17.87
CA ALA A 116 -31.78 18.84 -18.83
C ALA A 116 -31.33 18.44 -20.25
N LYS A 117 -30.06 18.67 -20.59
CA LYS A 117 -29.46 18.23 -21.86
C LYS A 117 -29.19 16.73 -21.92
N MET A 118 -29.14 16.05 -20.77
CA MET A 118 -28.92 14.61 -20.67
C MET A 118 -30.16 13.94 -20.06
N THR A 119 -31.14 13.62 -20.91
CA THR A 119 -32.38 12.94 -20.50
C THR A 119 -32.20 11.43 -20.27
N GLY A 120 -31.05 10.89 -20.65
CA GLY A 120 -30.76 9.45 -20.61
C GLY A 120 -30.15 8.95 -19.30
N GLY A 121 -29.99 9.77 -18.27
CA GLY A 121 -29.34 9.34 -17.02
C GLY A 121 -28.93 10.49 -16.12
N ILE A 122 -28.07 10.18 -15.15
CA ILE A 122 -27.51 11.16 -14.21
C ILE A 122 -25.98 11.04 -14.16
N ILE A 123 -25.33 12.15 -13.86
CA ILE A 123 -23.89 12.19 -13.60
C ILE A 123 -23.69 12.48 -12.12
N VAL A 124 -22.78 11.78 -11.46
CA VAL A 124 -22.62 11.88 -10.01
C VAL A 124 -21.16 12.11 -9.70
N ASP A 125 -20.87 13.25 -9.09
CA ASP A 125 -19.54 13.54 -8.57
C ASP A 125 -19.46 13.00 -7.14
N VAL A 126 -18.65 11.97 -6.94
CA VAL A 126 -18.47 11.32 -5.63
C VAL A 126 -17.08 11.66 -5.12
N THR A 127 -17.02 12.14 -3.87
CA THR A 127 -15.78 12.42 -3.16
C THR A 127 -15.62 11.44 -2.00
N TRP A 128 -14.50 10.71 -2.01
CA TRP A 128 -14.07 9.85 -0.92
C TRP A 128 -12.91 10.49 -0.17
N VAL A 129 -12.88 10.32 1.13
CA VAL A 129 -11.77 10.74 1.99
C VAL A 129 -11.25 9.53 2.75
N GLU A 130 -9.94 9.35 2.72
CA GLU A 130 -9.26 8.29 3.49
C GLU A 130 -9.66 8.36 4.97
N THR A 131 -9.96 7.21 5.56
CA THR A 131 -10.38 7.11 6.95
C THR A 131 -9.60 6.03 7.67
N VAL A 132 -9.34 6.27 8.95
CA VAL A 132 -8.78 5.28 9.87
C VAL A 132 -9.85 5.00 10.92
N GLU A 133 -10.31 3.75 11.02
CA GLU A 133 -11.31 3.35 12.03
C GLU A 133 -10.69 3.20 13.43
N ASP A 134 -9.43 2.74 13.50
CA ASP A 134 -8.70 2.56 14.74
C ASP A 134 -7.41 3.41 14.74
N PRO A 135 -7.30 4.45 15.58
CA PRO A 135 -6.13 5.32 15.63
C PRO A 135 -4.85 4.59 16.08
N SER A 136 -4.94 3.35 16.57
CA SER A 136 -3.77 2.50 16.86
C SER A 136 -3.22 1.77 15.61
N LEU A 137 -3.96 1.79 14.49
CA LEU A 137 -3.58 1.19 13.21
C LEU A 137 -3.48 2.27 12.13
N PRO A 138 -2.34 2.98 12.01
CA PRO A 138 -2.18 4.00 10.96
C PRO A 138 -2.38 3.40 9.57
N SER A 139 -3.21 4.04 8.73
CA SER A 139 -3.32 3.68 7.32
C SER A 139 -2.08 4.15 6.56
N TYR A 140 -1.26 3.21 6.17
CA TYR A 140 -0.22 3.45 5.18
C TYR A 140 -0.88 3.38 3.80
N LEU A 141 -0.49 4.26 2.88
CA LEU A 141 -0.78 4.04 1.47
C LEU A 141 -0.10 2.72 1.08
N GLU A 142 -0.91 1.67 0.94
CA GLU A 142 -0.43 0.40 0.44
C GLU A 142 -0.16 0.58 -1.05
N VAL A 143 1.08 0.92 -1.40
CA VAL A 143 1.59 0.79 -2.78
C VAL A 143 1.12 -0.56 -3.29
N LEU A 144 0.39 -0.57 -4.41
CA LEU A 144 -0.28 -1.71 -5.02
C LEU A 144 0.48 -3.02 -4.72
N GLN A 145 0.13 -3.69 -3.63
CA GLN A 145 0.85 -4.89 -3.22
C GLN A 145 0.29 -6.01 -4.07
N LEU A 146 0.99 -6.26 -5.18
CA LEU A 146 0.81 -7.47 -5.95
C LEU A 146 1.12 -8.63 -5.01
N ASP A 147 0.13 -9.49 -4.81
CA ASP A 147 0.21 -10.61 -3.89
C ASP A 147 1.44 -11.48 -4.26
N PRO A 148 2.40 -11.71 -3.34
CA PRO A 148 3.67 -12.37 -3.65
C PRO A 148 3.48 -13.78 -4.22
N GLY A 149 2.38 -14.47 -3.87
CA GLY A 149 2.01 -15.75 -4.45
C GLY A 149 1.61 -15.61 -5.92
N THR A 150 0.74 -14.64 -6.24
CA THR A 150 0.36 -14.37 -7.65
C THR A 150 1.55 -13.92 -8.49
N LEU A 151 2.47 -13.15 -7.91
CA LEU A 151 3.72 -12.74 -8.57
C LEU A 151 4.66 -13.91 -8.80
N ALA A 152 4.80 -14.81 -7.83
CA ALA A 152 5.64 -16.00 -7.96
C ALA A 152 5.17 -16.87 -9.13
N THR A 153 3.87 -17.14 -9.24
CA THR A 153 3.31 -17.91 -10.36
C THR A 153 3.53 -17.24 -11.71
N LYS A 154 3.37 -15.90 -11.76
CA LYS A 154 3.65 -15.13 -12.99
C LYS A 154 5.15 -15.11 -13.33
N ALA A 155 6.01 -15.03 -12.32
CA ALA A 155 7.46 -15.06 -12.48
C ALA A 155 7.93 -16.42 -13.00
N ASP A 156 7.43 -17.53 -12.44
CA ASP A 156 7.73 -18.88 -12.94
C ASP A 156 7.28 -19.07 -14.38
N ALA A 157 6.07 -18.63 -14.72
CA ALA A 157 5.56 -18.69 -16.10
C ALA A 157 6.38 -17.83 -17.07
N ALA A 158 6.78 -16.63 -16.66
CA ALA A 158 7.58 -15.71 -17.47
C ALA A 158 9.02 -16.21 -17.66
N ALA A 159 9.62 -16.80 -16.62
CA ALA A 159 10.94 -17.41 -16.69
C ALA A 159 10.94 -18.65 -17.59
N ALA A 160 9.91 -19.51 -17.47
CA ALA A 160 9.73 -20.70 -18.30
C ALA A 160 9.61 -20.36 -19.79
N LEU A 161 8.93 -19.25 -20.15
CA LEU A 161 8.80 -18.79 -21.54
C LEU A 161 10.15 -18.55 -22.22
N TYR A 162 11.16 -18.14 -21.46
CA TYR A 162 12.51 -17.83 -21.95
C TYR A 162 13.56 -18.89 -21.59
N GLY A 163 13.12 -20.04 -21.06
CA GLY A 163 14.01 -21.14 -20.68
C GLY A 163 14.91 -20.83 -19.48
N VAL A 164 14.53 -19.85 -18.65
CA VAL A 164 15.22 -19.53 -17.40
C VAL A 164 14.65 -20.44 -16.31
N SER A 165 15.48 -21.33 -15.76
CA SER A 165 15.13 -22.17 -14.62
C SER A 165 15.61 -21.58 -13.30
N VAL A 166 15.06 -22.07 -12.19
CA VAL A 166 15.61 -21.77 -10.86
C VAL A 166 17.08 -22.25 -10.77
N PRO A 167 17.93 -21.58 -9.98
CA PRO A 167 19.34 -21.95 -9.86
C PRO A 167 19.57 -23.32 -9.22
N ASP A 168 20.68 -23.96 -9.57
CA ASP A 168 21.11 -25.23 -8.99
C ASP A 168 21.29 -25.10 -7.47
N GLY A 169 20.71 -26.04 -6.71
CA GLY A 169 20.73 -26.02 -5.24
C GLY A 169 19.56 -25.26 -4.59
N PHE A 170 18.64 -24.70 -5.38
CA PHE A 170 17.37 -24.21 -4.85
C PHE A 170 16.50 -25.39 -4.40
N PRO A 171 15.98 -25.39 -3.15
CA PRO A 171 15.31 -26.57 -2.58
C PRO A 171 13.88 -26.79 -3.07
N TYR A 172 13.35 -25.90 -3.92
CA TYR A 172 11.96 -25.91 -4.38
C TYR A 172 11.87 -26.07 -5.91
N GLY A 173 10.73 -26.57 -6.40
CA GLY A 173 10.48 -26.75 -7.84
C GLY A 173 10.34 -25.46 -8.63
N GLY A 174 10.01 -24.34 -7.95
CA GLY A 174 9.82 -23.02 -8.52
C GLY A 174 9.67 -21.95 -7.43
N LEU A 175 9.58 -20.68 -7.84
CA LEU A 175 9.39 -19.56 -6.91
C LEU A 175 8.01 -19.64 -6.22
N SER A 176 6.98 -20.16 -6.91
CA SER A 176 5.63 -20.34 -6.35
C SER A 176 5.58 -21.34 -5.20
N ASP A 177 6.35 -22.41 -5.32
CA ASP A 177 6.42 -23.46 -4.31
C ASP A 177 7.12 -22.92 -3.06
N ALA A 178 8.21 -22.17 -3.25
CA ALA A 178 8.94 -21.52 -2.18
C ALA A 178 8.07 -20.52 -1.40
N VAL A 179 7.28 -19.70 -2.11
CA VAL A 179 6.35 -18.75 -1.46
C VAL A 179 5.21 -19.47 -0.74
N SER A 180 4.74 -20.60 -1.27
CA SER A 180 3.71 -21.41 -0.63
C SER A 180 4.19 -22.02 0.69
N GLU A 181 5.46 -22.42 0.76
CA GLU A 181 6.09 -22.88 2.00
C GLU A 181 6.19 -21.76 3.05
N VAL A 182 6.65 -20.56 2.64
CA VAL A 182 6.67 -19.39 3.53
C VAL A 182 5.28 -19.07 4.09
N ARG A 183 4.23 -19.21 3.28
CA ARG A 183 2.84 -19.05 3.72
C ARG A 183 2.40 -20.14 4.69
N GLY A 184 2.86 -21.37 4.51
CA GLY A 184 2.63 -22.47 5.45
C GLY A 184 3.25 -22.22 6.83
N LEU A 185 4.32 -21.42 6.89
CA LEU A 185 5.06 -21.07 8.11
C LEU A 185 4.57 -19.77 8.78
N SER A 186 3.46 -19.19 8.30
CA SER A 186 2.93 -17.85 8.64
C SER A 186 2.64 -17.56 10.12
N PHE A 187 2.77 -18.54 11.01
CA PHE A 187 2.58 -18.39 12.46
C PHE A 187 3.87 -18.50 13.29
N SER A 188 5.03 -18.68 12.65
CA SER A 188 6.33 -18.72 13.33
C SER A 188 7.15 -17.47 13.01
N LEU A 189 7.46 -16.66 14.03
CA LEU A 189 8.43 -15.55 13.93
C LEU A 189 9.87 -16.10 13.96
N ASP A 190 10.11 -17.20 13.26
CA ASP A 190 11.34 -17.96 13.38
C ASP A 190 12.42 -17.44 12.42
N PRO A 191 13.70 -17.41 12.84
CA PRO A 191 14.84 -17.10 11.97
C PRO A 191 14.90 -17.99 10.72
N THR A 192 14.27 -19.16 10.76
CA THR A 192 14.06 -20.09 9.65
C THR A 192 13.30 -19.45 8.48
N VAL A 193 12.25 -18.67 8.75
CA VAL A 193 11.44 -18.00 7.71
C VAL A 193 12.26 -16.93 6.99
N VAL A 194 13.10 -16.20 7.73
CA VAL A 194 13.99 -15.17 7.15
C VAL A 194 15.05 -15.81 6.26
N ALA A 195 15.59 -16.97 6.65
CA ALA A 195 16.57 -17.71 5.84
C ALA A 195 15.97 -18.24 4.52
N ILE A 196 14.71 -18.72 4.55
CA ILE A 196 13.99 -19.14 3.34
C ILE A 196 13.77 -17.94 2.42
N LEU A 197 13.32 -16.79 2.96
CA LEU A 197 13.15 -15.56 2.19
C LEU A 197 14.46 -15.07 1.57
N ASP A 198 15.59 -15.20 2.27
CA ASP A 198 16.92 -14.89 1.73
C ASP A 198 17.29 -15.80 0.57
N THR A 199 16.98 -17.09 0.68
CA THR A 199 17.21 -18.07 -0.39
C THR A 199 16.38 -17.73 -1.64
N ILE A 200 15.11 -17.33 -1.45
CA ILE A 200 14.22 -16.88 -2.53
C ILE A 200 14.75 -15.62 -3.21
N LEU A 201 15.22 -14.63 -2.43
CA LEU A 201 15.76 -13.38 -2.99
C LEU A 201 17.01 -13.62 -3.84
N VAL A 202 17.90 -14.52 -3.40
CA VAL A 202 19.10 -14.90 -4.16
C VAL A 202 18.70 -15.61 -5.45
N ALA A 203 17.75 -16.54 -5.39
CA ALA A 203 17.28 -17.25 -6.58
C ALA A 203 16.65 -16.31 -7.62
N ALA A 204 15.77 -15.40 -7.18
CA ALA A 204 15.15 -14.41 -8.05
C ALA A 204 16.19 -13.44 -8.67
N ALA A 205 17.19 -13.00 -7.90
CA ALA A 205 18.25 -12.14 -8.43
C ALA A 205 19.06 -12.84 -9.54
N LEU A 206 19.41 -14.11 -9.36
CA LEU A 206 20.11 -14.89 -10.38
C LEU A 206 19.25 -15.08 -11.65
N MET A 207 17.95 -15.29 -11.50
CA MET A 207 17.03 -15.39 -12.64
C MET A 207 16.90 -14.06 -13.40
N ILE A 208 16.93 -12.93 -12.69
CA ILE A 208 16.96 -11.58 -13.29
C ILE A 208 18.24 -11.39 -14.10
N ASP A 209 19.40 -11.75 -13.54
CA ASP A 209 20.69 -11.63 -14.22
C ASP A 209 20.75 -12.50 -15.49
N LEU A 210 20.17 -13.70 -15.45
CA LEU A 210 20.10 -14.62 -16.60
C LEU A 210 19.23 -14.11 -17.76
N LEU A 211 18.30 -13.20 -17.51
CA LEU A 211 17.47 -12.65 -18.58
C LEU A 211 18.24 -11.72 -19.52
N ASP A 212 19.36 -11.12 -19.08
CA ASP A 212 20.28 -10.27 -19.86
C ASP A 212 19.54 -9.34 -20.87
N ILE A 213 18.80 -8.38 -20.33
CA ILE A 213 18.00 -7.42 -21.12
C ILE A 213 18.86 -6.57 -22.08
N GLY A 214 20.16 -6.41 -21.79
CA GLY A 214 21.09 -5.68 -22.64
C GLY A 214 21.30 -6.37 -24.00
N ARG A 215 21.13 -7.69 -24.05
CA ARG A 215 21.29 -8.50 -25.26
C ARG A 215 19.97 -8.86 -25.93
N TYR A 216 18.87 -8.97 -25.18
CA TYR A 216 17.56 -9.38 -25.70
C TYR A 216 16.40 -8.53 -25.16
N PRO A 217 16.07 -7.39 -25.82
CA PRO A 217 15.00 -6.48 -25.38
C PRO A 217 13.60 -7.10 -25.30
N ALA A 218 13.35 -8.19 -26.03
CA ALA A 218 12.07 -8.91 -25.97
C ALA A 218 11.76 -9.49 -24.57
N ARG A 219 12.77 -9.62 -23.70
CA ARG A 219 12.65 -10.20 -22.35
C ARG A 219 12.24 -9.20 -21.25
N ILE A 220 12.07 -7.91 -21.58
CA ILE A 220 11.76 -6.84 -20.61
C ILE A 220 10.52 -7.18 -19.77
N ALA A 221 9.46 -7.73 -20.38
CA ALA A 221 8.25 -8.08 -19.63
C ALA A 221 8.49 -9.17 -18.56
N ALA A 222 9.36 -10.15 -18.82
CA ALA A 222 9.72 -11.16 -17.82
C ALA A 222 10.64 -10.59 -16.74
N TYR A 223 11.54 -9.69 -17.13
CA TYR A 223 12.41 -8.96 -16.23
C TYR A 223 11.60 -8.11 -15.23
N ASP A 224 10.62 -7.35 -15.70
CA ASP A 224 9.77 -6.51 -14.85
C ASP A 224 8.94 -7.33 -13.85
N ILE A 225 8.43 -8.49 -14.26
CA ILE A 225 7.68 -9.40 -13.39
C ILE A 225 8.58 -10.00 -12.30
N LEU A 226 9.80 -10.43 -12.65
CA LEU A 226 10.77 -10.95 -11.68
C LEU A 226 11.28 -9.87 -10.73
N LEU A 227 11.49 -8.64 -11.22
CA LEU A 227 11.87 -7.50 -10.38
C LEU A 227 10.75 -7.14 -9.38
N ALA A 228 9.51 -7.07 -9.85
CA ALA A 228 8.34 -6.83 -8.99
C ALA A 228 8.17 -7.96 -7.95
N PHE A 229 8.42 -9.21 -8.33
CA PHE A 229 8.47 -10.33 -7.41
C PHE A 229 9.56 -10.17 -6.35
N TRP A 230 10.79 -9.87 -6.77
CA TRP A 230 11.93 -9.65 -5.87
C TRP A 230 11.66 -8.55 -4.83
N ASP A 231 11.12 -7.41 -5.28
CA ASP A 231 10.75 -6.30 -4.39
C ASP A 231 9.66 -6.71 -3.39
N SER A 232 8.66 -7.49 -3.81
CA SER A 232 7.59 -7.97 -2.92
C SER A 232 8.12 -8.87 -1.79
N ILE A 233 9.07 -9.76 -2.09
CA ILE A 233 9.70 -10.65 -1.12
C ILE A 233 10.62 -9.86 -0.18
N ARG A 234 11.34 -8.86 -0.70
CA ARG A 234 12.18 -7.96 0.11
C ARG A 234 11.35 -7.17 1.12
N LEU A 235 10.19 -6.66 0.72
CA LEU A 235 9.25 -5.97 1.61
C LEU A 235 8.63 -6.91 2.64
N MET A 236 8.31 -8.16 2.26
CA MET A 236 7.84 -9.17 3.22
C MET A 236 8.88 -9.47 4.29
N LYS A 237 10.15 -9.61 3.89
CA LYS A 237 11.28 -9.82 4.80
C LYS A 237 11.47 -8.67 5.79
N SER A 238 11.37 -7.42 5.34
CA SER A 238 11.51 -6.26 6.22
C SER A 238 10.41 -6.21 7.28
N ARG A 239 9.16 -6.52 6.90
CA ARG A 239 8.01 -6.60 7.82
C ARG A 239 8.19 -7.67 8.89
N ILE A 240 8.63 -8.87 8.50
CA ILE A 240 8.87 -9.97 9.44
C ILE A 240 10.00 -9.62 10.41
N ARG A 241 11.08 -8.97 9.93
CA ARG A 241 12.17 -8.50 10.80
C ARG A 241 11.72 -7.44 11.81
N SER A 242 10.84 -6.51 11.41
CA SER A 242 10.31 -5.50 12.34
C SER A 242 9.32 -6.08 13.35
N ALA A 243 8.56 -7.12 12.98
CA ALA A 243 7.57 -7.77 13.86
C ALA A 243 8.21 -8.77 14.84
N GLY A 244 9.36 -9.36 14.50
CA GLY A 244 10.00 -10.43 15.27
C GLY A 244 10.98 -10.00 16.37
N ARG A 245 11.24 -8.71 16.58
CA ARG A 245 12.13 -8.28 17.66
C ARG A 245 11.40 -8.34 19.01
N PRO A 246 11.88 -9.13 20.00
CA PRO A 246 11.25 -9.20 21.32
C PRO A 246 11.25 -7.81 21.96
N THR A 247 10.15 -7.39 22.56
CA THR A 247 10.06 -6.08 23.23
C THR A 247 10.13 -6.24 24.74
N ALA A 248 10.98 -5.45 25.40
CA ALA A 248 11.05 -5.35 26.85
C ALA A 248 10.51 -4.00 27.33
N ARG A 249 10.12 -3.93 28.60
CA ARG A 249 9.65 -2.70 29.25
C ARG A 249 10.54 -2.38 30.43
N GLU A 250 10.97 -1.12 30.53
CA GLU A 250 11.75 -0.62 31.65
C GLU A 250 11.12 0.65 32.23
N VAL A 251 11.06 0.72 33.56
CA VAL A 251 10.65 1.92 34.28
C VAL A 251 11.88 2.80 34.50
N LEU A 252 11.85 4.00 33.95
CA LEU A 252 12.96 4.95 34.06
C LEU A 252 13.24 5.32 35.52
N ARG A 253 14.49 5.12 35.95
CA ARG A 253 14.93 5.50 37.31
C ARG A 253 15.30 6.98 37.43
N ASN A 254 15.76 7.58 36.33
CA ASN A 254 16.16 8.98 36.23
C ASN A 254 15.53 9.63 35.00
N ASP A 255 15.48 10.95 34.98
CA ASP A 255 15.09 11.70 33.79
C ASP A 255 16.13 11.46 32.67
N THR A 256 15.68 11.13 31.47
CA THR A 256 16.56 10.82 30.32
C THR A 256 15.93 11.28 29.02
N THR A 257 16.69 11.29 27.93
CA THR A 257 16.15 11.54 26.57
C THR A 257 15.91 10.22 25.84
N LEU A 258 15.01 10.23 24.85
CA LEU A 258 14.74 9.03 24.04
C LEU A 258 15.99 8.54 23.30
N ASP A 259 16.85 9.46 22.82
CA ASP A 259 18.13 9.12 22.20
C ASP A 259 19.08 8.43 23.19
N GLN A 260 19.20 8.97 24.41
CA GLN A 260 20.07 8.40 25.43
C GLN A 260 19.59 7.01 25.88
N PHE A 261 18.27 6.84 26.03
CA PHE A 261 17.66 5.55 26.34
C PHE A 261 17.84 4.54 25.19
N ALA A 262 17.59 4.94 23.95
CA ALA A 262 17.78 4.08 22.78
C ALA A 262 19.22 3.56 22.68
N ARG A 263 20.21 4.45 22.84
CA ARG A 263 21.63 4.07 22.83
C ARG A 263 22.00 3.12 23.97
N ALA A 264 21.43 3.32 25.16
CA ALA A 264 21.70 2.44 26.31
C ALA A 264 21.24 0.99 26.07
N HIS A 265 20.23 0.80 25.23
CA HIS A 265 19.67 -0.51 24.89
C HIS A 265 20.00 -0.97 23.46
N GLY A 266 20.93 -0.31 22.75
CA GLY A 266 21.34 -0.69 21.41
C GLY A 266 20.24 -0.57 20.34
N ASN A 267 19.24 0.28 20.56
CA ASN A 267 18.17 0.59 19.63
C ASN A 267 18.46 1.91 18.89
N GLU A 268 17.84 2.12 17.72
CA GLU A 268 17.83 3.44 17.09
C GLU A 268 16.73 4.31 17.71
N MET A 269 16.95 5.63 17.78
CA MET A 269 16.02 6.55 18.46
C MET A 269 14.59 6.46 17.88
N PHE A 270 14.45 6.35 16.57
CA PHE A 270 13.14 6.26 15.92
C PHE A 270 12.41 4.96 16.25
N GLU A 271 13.14 3.88 16.55
CA GLU A 271 12.56 2.58 16.94
C GLU A 271 11.90 2.69 18.32
N VAL A 272 12.60 3.31 19.28
CA VAL A 272 12.05 3.58 20.62
C VAL A 272 10.91 4.61 20.54
N MET A 273 10.99 5.61 19.67
CA MET A 273 9.90 6.56 19.44
C MET A 273 8.63 5.87 18.92
N ALA A 274 8.78 4.98 17.93
CA ALA A 274 7.67 4.22 17.37
C ALA A 274 6.96 3.36 18.42
N LEU A 275 7.71 2.76 19.35
CA LEU A 275 7.16 1.96 20.46
C LEU A 275 6.57 2.81 21.60
N ASN A 276 6.92 4.10 21.70
CA ASN A 276 6.50 4.98 22.80
C ASN A 276 6.01 6.34 22.32
N PRO A 277 4.90 6.41 21.56
CA PRO A 277 4.39 7.66 20.99
C PRO A 277 4.06 8.73 22.05
N GLY A 278 3.68 8.31 23.26
CA GLY A 278 3.42 9.22 24.38
C GLY A 278 4.65 9.96 24.90
N ALA A 279 5.85 9.41 24.69
CA ALA A 279 7.11 10.00 25.14
C ALA A 279 7.68 11.04 24.16
N ILE A 280 7.20 11.07 22.91
CA ILE A 280 7.66 11.99 21.85
C ILE A 280 7.32 13.45 22.17
N ARG A 281 6.28 13.69 22.97
CA ARG A 281 5.77 15.03 23.30
C ARG A 281 6.71 15.86 24.17
N SER A 282 7.73 15.24 24.77
CA SER A 282 8.68 15.91 25.66
C SER A 282 10.11 15.57 25.28
N PRO A 283 11.01 16.57 25.16
CA PRO A 283 12.42 16.31 24.87
C PRO A 283 13.13 15.51 25.99
N VAL A 284 12.57 15.54 27.20
CA VAL A 284 13.03 14.77 28.36
C VAL A 284 11.90 13.88 28.86
N VAL A 285 12.16 12.58 28.94
CA VAL A 285 11.26 11.59 29.53
C VAL A 285 11.55 11.54 31.03
N ARG A 286 10.51 11.80 31.84
CA ARG A 286 10.64 11.89 33.30
C ARG A 286 10.77 10.50 33.94
N ARG A 287 11.50 10.43 35.04
CA ARG A 287 11.58 9.27 35.93
C ARG A 287 10.18 8.73 36.28
N GLY A 288 10.06 7.41 36.39
CA GLY A 288 8.80 6.71 36.64
C GLY A 288 7.97 6.46 35.37
N THR A 289 8.40 6.95 34.20
CA THR A 289 7.78 6.62 32.92
C THR A 289 8.26 5.24 32.45
N THR A 290 7.36 4.39 31.99
CA THR A 290 7.71 3.09 31.40
C THR A 290 7.98 3.25 29.91
N LEU A 291 9.17 2.87 29.45
CA LEU A 291 9.51 2.82 28.04
C LEU A 291 9.60 1.37 27.54
N THR A 292 9.07 1.14 26.35
CA THR A 292 9.13 -0.14 25.63
C THR A 292 10.23 -0.07 24.58
N TYR A 293 11.11 -1.06 24.50
CA TYR A 293 12.21 -1.09 23.53
C TYR A 293 12.39 -2.49 22.97
N TYR A 294 13.11 -2.63 21.85
CA TYR A 294 13.49 -3.94 21.37
C TYR A 294 14.62 -4.50 22.25
N ALA A 295 14.36 -5.63 22.90
CA ALA A 295 15.36 -6.37 23.62
C ALA A 295 16.39 -6.95 22.64
N ALA A 296 17.65 -7.01 23.07
CA ALA A 296 18.64 -7.80 22.36
C ALA A 296 18.18 -9.28 22.34
N ALA A 297 18.29 -9.91 21.18
CA ALA A 297 18.01 -11.34 21.02
C ALA A 297 18.97 -12.20 21.86
#